data_AF-A0ABD1BP60-F1
#
_entry.id   AF-A0ABD1BP60-F1
#
_cell.length_a   1.000
_cell.length_b   1.000
_cell.length_c   1.000
_cell.angle_alpha   90.00
_cell.angle_beta   90.00
_cell.angle_gamma   90.00
#
_symmetry.space_group_name_H-M   'P 1'
#
loop_
_entity.id
_entity.type
_entity.pdbx_description
1 polymer ?
#
loop_
_entity_poly.entity_id
_entity_poly.type
_entity_poly.pdbx_seq_one_letter_code
_entity_poly.pdbx_strand_id
1 'polypeptide(L)'
;MANPKSHVFILITTLLALLLLLHFPSVSLAQTLFVFGDGLYDAGNKQFLSQNRVDASFPPYGITLGKATGRWSDGRIVPDYLANFMGIPQIPPFLQSTADFSHGASFAIADATVLGSPPETMTLSQQVMKFSENKNKWTNKTLSEAIYMIYIGSDDYLNYAKNNPSPSDAQKQAFVDQVITKINAEIKVVYGVGGRKFAFQNLAPLGCLPAVKQANGNVQECVKLPSEMAALHNKKLLQLMIELSKQLNGFQYSFYDFFSSIQNRVIKSKTYTFETGIAACCGTGSINGSDCSSNNVGHLMWGADPEVVGPNNLRELMVLPLDLTVILGDIHEAMAAMRPRQSKIESLYDTKKMDLDMENQWFYQVDKAASFLI
;
A
#
# COMPACT_ATOMS: atom_id res chain seq x y z
N MET A 1 14.50 63.10 10.17
CA MET A 1 14.02 62.97 8.78
C MET A 1 14.41 61.58 8.29
N ALA A 2 13.45 60.69 8.06
CA ALA A 2 13.73 59.34 7.57
C ALA A 2 14.24 59.40 6.13
N ASN A 3 15.26 58.61 5.81
CA ASN A 3 15.90 58.63 4.49
C ASN A 3 14.90 58.11 3.43
N PRO A 4 14.52 58.91 2.42
CA PRO A 4 13.53 58.52 1.41
C PRO A 4 13.92 57.25 0.64
N LYS A 5 15.21 56.90 0.57
CA LYS A 5 15.68 55.64 -0.03
C LYS A 5 15.29 54.39 0.77
N SER A 6 15.10 54.52 2.09
CA SER A 6 14.69 53.41 2.96
C SER A 6 13.23 53.01 2.74
N HIS A 7 12.35 53.98 2.49
CA HIS A 7 10.94 53.73 2.20
C HIS A 7 10.73 53.02 0.87
N VAL A 8 11.51 53.38 -0.16
CA VAL A 8 11.46 52.71 -1.47
C VAL A 8 11.93 51.25 -1.37
N PHE A 9 12.98 50.98 -0.60
CA PHE A 9 13.48 49.62 -0.39
C PHE A 9 12.44 48.73 0.32
N ILE A 10 11.78 49.24 1.37
CA ILE A 10 10.72 48.50 2.09
C ILE A 10 9.51 48.23 1.19
N LEU A 11 9.14 49.18 0.32
CA LEU A 11 8.03 48.98 -0.61
C LEU A 11 8.34 47.90 -1.66
N ILE A 12 9.58 47.87 -2.16
CA ILE A 12 10.01 46.86 -3.13
C ILE A 12 10.06 45.47 -2.49
N THR A 13 10.61 45.33 -1.28
CA THR A 13 10.68 44.02 -0.60
C THR A 13 9.30 43.49 -0.20
N THR A 14 8.39 44.37 0.24
CA THR A 14 7.01 43.97 0.55
C THR A 14 6.22 43.58 -0.70
N LEU A 15 6.39 44.30 -1.81
CA LEU A 15 5.77 43.93 -3.09
C LEU A 15 6.32 42.60 -3.64
N LEU A 16 7.63 42.37 -3.53
CA LEU A 16 8.26 41.11 -3.92
C LEU A 16 7.75 39.93 -3.06
N ALA A 17 7.59 40.15 -1.76
CA ALA A 17 7.03 39.15 -0.85
C ALA A 17 5.54 38.86 -1.16
N LEU A 18 4.73 39.87 -1.50
CA LEU A 18 3.35 39.66 -1.95
C LEU A 18 3.29 38.90 -3.29
N LEU A 19 4.17 39.23 -4.23
CA LEU A 19 4.25 38.54 -5.53
C LEU A 19 4.68 37.07 -5.35
N LEU A 20 5.59 36.79 -4.42
CA LEU A 20 5.96 35.42 -4.03
C LEU A 20 4.79 34.67 -3.37
N LEU A 21 4.00 35.35 -2.52
CA LEU A 21 2.80 34.78 -1.90
C LEU A 21 1.68 34.47 -2.92
N LEU A 22 1.57 35.27 -3.99
CA LEU A 22 0.62 35.05 -5.10
C LEU A 22 1.06 33.94 -6.08
N HIS A 23 2.33 33.52 -6.03
CA HIS A 23 2.89 32.45 -6.88
C HIS A 23 2.99 31.09 -6.18
N PHE A 24 2.54 30.95 -4.93
CA PHE A 24 2.30 29.60 -4.41
C PHE A 24 1.00 29.09 -5.04
N PRO A 25 1.05 28.15 -6.01
CA PRO A 25 -0.17 27.47 -6.42
C PRO A 25 -0.84 26.96 -5.14
N SER A 26 -2.12 27.27 -4.97
CA SER A 26 -2.93 26.65 -3.93
C SER A 26 -3.02 25.17 -4.31
N VAL A 27 -2.08 24.39 -3.82
CA VAL A 27 -2.01 22.96 -4.03
C VAL A 27 -3.22 22.36 -3.31
N SER A 28 -4.28 22.07 -4.06
CA SER A 28 -5.43 21.35 -3.52
C SER A 28 -5.10 19.87 -3.56
N LEU A 29 -4.74 19.30 -2.40
CA LEU A 29 -4.65 17.86 -2.25
C LEU A 29 -5.98 17.20 -2.64
N ALA A 30 -5.92 16.01 -3.22
CA ALA A 30 -7.09 15.17 -3.44
C ALA A 30 -7.85 15.01 -2.12
N GLN A 31 -9.16 15.31 -2.13
CA GLN A 31 -10.00 15.29 -0.94
C GLN A 31 -10.86 14.02 -0.84
N THR A 32 -10.56 13.00 -1.64
CA THR A 32 -11.36 11.77 -1.68
C THR A 32 -10.50 10.55 -1.89
N LEU A 33 -10.74 9.52 -1.08
CA LEU A 33 -10.01 8.25 -1.11
C LEU A 33 -10.99 7.07 -1.16
N PHE A 34 -10.83 6.23 -2.17
CA PHE A 34 -11.51 4.95 -2.30
C PHE A 34 -10.52 3.81 -2.08
N VAL A 35 -10.87 2.86 -1.23
CA VAL A 35 -9.96 1.77 -0.84
C VAL A 35 -10.56 0.42 -1.23
N PHE A 36 -9.78 -0.41 -1.90
CA PHE A 36 -10.15 -1.78 -2.29
C PHE A 36 -9.05 -2.73 -1.84
N GLY A 37 -9.41 -3.95 -1.45
CA GLY A 37 -8.40 -4.90 -1.02
C GLY A 37 -8.82 -5.93 0.02
N ASP A 38 -7.81 -6.51 0.64
CA ASP A 38 -7.92 -7.52 1.69
C ASP A 38 -7.81 -6.94 3.11
N GLY A 39 -7.47 -7.81 4.08
CA GLY A 39 -7.41 -7.48 5.50
C GLY A 39 -6.39 -6.40 5.86
N LEU A 40 -5.33 -6.18 5.07
CA LEU A 40 -4.41 -5.07 5.34
C LEU A 40 -5.07 -3.70 5.17
N TYR A 41 -6.11 -3.61 4.32
CA TYR A 41 -6.82 -2.36 4.01
C TYR A 41 -8.26 -2.32 4.55
N ASP A 42 -8.69 -3.36 5.26
CA ASP A 42 -10.05 -3.44 5.81
C ASP A 42 -10.25 -2.42 6.95
N ALA A 43 -11.13 -1.44 6.69
CA ALA A 43 -11.50 -0.39 7.62
C ALA A 43 -12.59 -0.82 8.63
N GLY A 44 -12.92 -2.11 8.69
CA GLY A 44 -13.98 -2.69 9.52
C GLY A 44 -15.21 -3.13 8.74
N ASN A 45 -15.11 -3.41 7.44
CA ASN A 45 -16.22 -3.98 6.68
C ASN A 45 -16.53 -5.42 7.09
N LYS A 46 -15.50 -6.23 7.41
CA LYS A 46 -15.69 -7.67 7.74
C LYS A 46 -16.71 -7.90 8.86
N GLN A 47 -16.78 -7.01 9.85
CA GLN A 47 -17.70 -7.13 10.98
C GLN A 47 -19.19 -7.03 10.57
N PHE A 48 -19.49 -6.50 9.38
CA PHE A 48 -20.85 -6.39 8.85
C PHE A 48 -21.26 -7.58 7.98
N LEU A 49 -20.36 -8.54 7.72
CA LEU A 49 -20.61 -9.65 6.80
C LEU A 49 -20.90 -11.00 7.44
N SER A 50 -20.53 -11.25 8.70
CA SER A 50 -20.61 -12.62 9.24
C SER A 50 -21.74 -12.83 10.25
N GLN A 51 -22.52 -13.89 9.98
CA GLN A 51 -23.42 -14.55 10.94
C GLN A 51 -22.65 -15.48 11.92
N ASN A 52 -21.35 -15.70 11.71
CA ASN A 52 -20.43 -16.40 12.61
C ASN A 52 -19.20 -15.51 12.88
N ARG A 53 -19.27 -14.72 13.96
CA ARG A 53 -18.34 -13.62 14.26
C ARG A 53 -16.87 -14.04 14.29
N VAL A 54 -16.16 -13.71 13.21
CA VAL A 54 -14.71 -13.48 13.24
C VAL A 54 -14.51 -12.04 12.77
N ASP A 55 -14.43 -11.13 13.72
CA ASP A 55 -14.24 -9.70 13.47
C ASP A 55 -13.08 -9.14 14.30
N ALA A 56 -12.62 -7.94 13.95
CA ALA A 56 -11.56 -7.23 14.65
C ALA A 56 -12.13 -6.18 15.62
N SER A 57 -13.26 -6.48 16.28
CA SER A 57 -13.97 -5.56 17.18
C SER A 57 -13.60 -5.72 18.67
N PHE A 58 -12.52 -6.43 18.97
CA PHE A 58 -12.03 -6.68 20.33
C PHE A 58 -10.48 -6.62 20.40
N PRO A 59 -9.85 -6.50 21.58
CA PRO A 59 -8.38 -6.53 21.70
C PRO A 59 -7.75 -7.82 21.15
N PRO A 60 -6.56 -7.76 20.51
CA PRO A 60 -5.62 -6.64 20.51
C PRO A 60 -5.91 -5.56 19.45
N TYR A 61 -6.96 -5.72 18.64
CA TYR A 61 -7.27 -4.77 17.57
C TYR A 61 -7.57 -3.38 18.14
N GLY A 62 -6.90 -2.36 17.60
CA GLY A 62 -7.03 -0.97 18.04
C GLY A 62 -6.48 -0.62 19.43
N ILE A 63 -5.70 -1.49 20.09
CA ILE A 63 -5.13 -1.21 21.42
C ILE A 63 -4.27 0.06 21.46
N THR A 64 -3.54 0.39 20.40
CA THR A 64 -2.74 1.63 20.29
C THR A 64 -3.61 2.89 20.17
N LEU A 65 -4.88 2.73 19.81
CA LEU A 65 -5.89 3.79 19.72
C LEU A 65 -6.82 3.83 20.94
N GLY A 66 -6.57 2.95 21.92
CA GLY A 66 -7.35 2.84 23.16
C GLY A 66 -8.74 2.20 23.00
N LYS A 67 -9.11 1.73 21.81
CA LYS A 67 -10.38 1.03 21.54
C LYS A 67 -10.32 0.21 20.26
N ALA A 68 -11.09 -0.88 20.19
CA ALA A 68 -11.22 -1.65 18.98
C ALA A 68 -11.85 -0.84 17.84
N THR A 69 -11.36 -1.08 16.61
CA THR A 69 -11.67 -0.27 15.43
C THR A 69 -12.23 -1.07 14.25
N GLY A 70 -12.30 -2.40 14.36
CA GLY A 70 -12.67 -3.28 13.25
C GLY A 70 -11.55 -3.47 12.21
N ARG A 71 -10.41 -2.78 12.35
CA ARG A 71 -9.23 -2.95 11.49
C ARG A 71 -8.41 -4.14 11.96
N TRP A 72 -7.81 -4.87 11.03
CA TRP A 72 -6.98 -6.05 11.30
C TRP A 72 -5.57 -5.69 11.76
N SER A 73 -5.51 -4.76 12.70
CA SER A 73 -4.31 -4.14 13.22
C SER A 73 -4.57 -3.66 14.65
N ASP A 74 -3.51 -3.50 15.42
CA ASP A 74 -3.51 -2.94 16.78
C ASP A 74 -3.73 -1.42 16.74
N GLY A 75 -3.80 -0.82 15.56
CA GLY A 75 -4.03 0.61 15.36
C GLY A 75 -4.57 0.97 13.98
N ARG A 76 -3.90 1.96 13.37
CA ARG A 76 -4.22 2.49 12.04
C ARG A 76 -3.67 1.57 10.96
N ILE A 77 -4.39 1.44 9.86
CA ILE A 77 -3.93 0.75 8.64
C ILE A 77 -3.36 1.76 7.62
N VAL A 78 -2.63 1.30 6.60
CA VAL A 78 -1.99 2.18 5.59
C VAL A 78 -2.96 3.22 4.99
N PRO A 79 -4.21 2.89 4.63
CA PRO A 79 -5.17 3.89 4.15
C PRO A 79 -5.50 5.00 5.17
N ASP A 80 -5.46 4.71 6.48
CA ASP A 80 -5.72 5.73 7.51
C ASP A 80 -4.57 6.76 7.57
N TYR A 81 -3.33 6.32 7.33
CA TYR A 81 -2.18 7.22 7.26
C TYR A 81 -2.21 8.09 6.00
N LEU A 82 -2.60 7.52 4.85
CA LEU A 82 -2.79 8.27 3.62
C LEU A 82 -3.90 9.31 3.76
N ALA A 83 -5.06 8.94 4.32
CA ALA A 83 -6.14 9.87 4.61
C ALA A 83 -5.68 11.05 5.50
N ASN A 84 -4.93 10.75 6.56
CA ASN A 84 -4.38 11.77 7.45
C ASN A 84 -3.43 12.74 6.71
N PHE A 85 -2.62 12.23 5.78
CA PHE A 85 -1.74 13.07 4.98
C PHE A 85 -2.49 13.94 3.97
N MET A 86 -3.55 13.40 3.37
CA MET A 86 -4.46 14.15 2.49
C MET A 86 -5.26 15.23 3.24
N GLY A 87 -5.19 15.25 4.58
CA GLY A 87 -5.94 16.19 5.42
C GLY A 87 -7.43 15.86 5.50
N ILE A 88 -7.84 14.61 5.22
CA ILE A 88 -9.22 14.15 5.26
C ILE A 88 -9.47 13.21 6.45
N PRO A 89 -10.73 13.04 6.89
CA PRO A 89 -11.07 12.05 7.92
C PRO A 89 -10.68 10.63 7.51
N GLN A 90 -10.52 9.74 8.50
CA GLN A 90 -10.36 8.31 8.23
C GLN A 90 -11.53 7.79 7.39
N ILE A 91 -11.21 6.99 6.37
CA ILE A 91 -12.22 6.50 5.44
C ILE A 91 -13.07 5.42 6.12
N PRO A 92 -14.41 5.56 6.11
CA PRO A 92 -15.27 4.62 6.79
C PRO A 92 -15.45 3.31 6.00
N PRO A 93 -15.78 2.20 6.67
CA PRO A 93 -16.21 0.98 6.01
C PRO A 93 -17.53 1.21 5.26
N PHE A 94 -17.57 0.88 3.97
CA PHE A 94 -18.74 1.08 3.12
C PHE A 94 -20.00 0.35 3.63
N LEU A 95 -19.84 -0.79 4.30
CA LEU A 95 -20.97 -1.56 4.84
C LEU A 95 -21.61 -0.94 6.10
N GLN A 96 -20.98 0.08 6.69
CA GLN A 96 -21.60 0.87 7.75
C GLN A 96 -22.57 1.89 7.13
N SER A 97 -23.84 1.52 7.04
CA SER A 97 -24.87 2.32 6.35
C SER A 97 -25.09 3.74 6.90
N THR A 98 -24.70 4.01 8.15
CA THR A 98 -24.83 5.32 8.82
C THR A 98 -23.60 6.22 8.67
N ALA A 99 -22.53 5.77 8.01
CA ALA A 99 -21.30 6.53 7.88
C ALA A 99 -21.41 7.70 6.89
N ASP A 100 -20.57 8.72 7.08
CA ASP A 100 -20.40 9.82 6.13
C ASP A 100 -19.38 9.46 5.06
N PHE A 101 -19.82 9.40 3.80
CA PHE A 101 -19.00 9.06 2.65
C PHE A 101 -18.52 10.28 1.84
N SER A 102 -18.63 11.49 2.40
CA SER A 102 -18.24 12.75 1.74
C SER A 102 -16.81 12.74 1.18
N HIS A 103 -15.88 12.07 1.88
CA HIS A 103 -14.46 11.97 1.51
C HIS A 103 -14.08 10.59 0.95
N GLY A 104 -15.07 9.77 0.55
CA GLY A 104 -14.87 8.44 -0.01
C GLY A 104 -15.26 7.32 0.93
N ALA A 105 -14.91 6.09 0.57
CA ALA A 105 -15.32 4.88 1.28
C ALA A 105 -14.31 3.75 1.09
N SER A 106 -14.18 2.89 2.10
CA SER A 106 -13.40 1.65 2.01
C SER A 106 -14.32 0.50 1.66
N PHE A 107 -14.03 -0.18 0.57
CA PHE A 107 -14.66 -1.41 0.12
C PHE A 107 -13.81 -2.65 0.44
N ALA A 108 -12.58 -2.46 0.93
CA ALA A 108 -11.68 -3.54 1.34
C ALA A 108 -12.27 -4.36 2.49
N ILE A 109 -12.10 -5.68 2.43
CA ILE A 109 -12.66 -6.64 3.37
C ILE A 109 -11.61 -7.72 3.64
N ALA A 110 -11.42 -8.10 4.90
CA ALA A 110 -10.52 -9.19 5.23
C ALA A 110 -10.86 -10.53 4.57
N ASP A 111 -9.80 -11.26 4.22
CA ASP A 111 -9.82 -12.52 3.46
C ASP A 111 -10.30 -12.37 2.01
N ALA A 112 -10.38 -11.13 1.50
CA ALA A 112 -10.77 -10.91 0.12
C ALA A 112 -9.74 -11.50 -0.85
N THR A 113 -10.24 -12.14 -1.90
CA THR A 113 -9.40 -12.68 -2.97
C THR A 113 -9.77 -12.08 -4.32
N VAL A 114 -8.95 -12.31 -5.33
CA VAL A 114 -9.24 -11.90 -6.70
C VAL A 114 -10.12 -12.93 -7.41
N LEU A 115 -9.82 -14.22 -7.26
CA LEU A 115 -10.45 -15.30 -8.04
C LEU A 115 -11.54 -16.09 -7.30
N GLY A 116 -11.71 -15.92 -5.98
CA GLY A 116 -12.64 -16.70 -5.16
C GLY A 116 -13.49 -15.87 -4.19
N SER A 117 -14.68 -16.35 -3.87
CA SER A 117 -15.55 -15.75 -2.84
C SER A 117 -15.92 -16.80 -1.80
N PRO A 118 -15.19 -16.89 -0.67
CA PRO A 118 -15.75 -17.47 0.53
C PRO A 118 -17.04 -16.71 0.92
N PRO A 119 -18.10 -17.38 1.41
CA PRO A 119 -19.33 -16.72 1.84
C PRO A 119 -19.15 -15.62 2.88
N GLU A 120 -18.06 -15.71 3.66
CA GLU A 120 -17.73 -14.82 4.77
C GLU A 120 -16.92 -13.57 4.32
N THR A 121 -16.67 -13.38 3.02
CA THR A 121 -15.89 -12.24 2.48
C THR A 121 -16.35 -11.86 1.06
N MET A 122 -15.62 -10.98 0.38
CA MET A 122 -15.88 -10.53 -0.99
C MET A 122 -14.65 -10.64 -1.87
N THR A 123 -14.89 -10.89 -3.16
CA THR A 123 -13.90 -10.72 -4.22
C THR A 123 -13.64 -9.24 -4.50
N LEU A 124 -12.50 -8.93 -5.11
CA LEU A 124 -12.25 -7.60 -5.68
C LEU A 124 -13.40 -7.14 -6.60
N SER A 125 -13.93 -8.04 -7.43
CA SER A 125 -15.08 -7.73 -8.29
C SER A 125 -16.31 -7.31 -7.51
N GLN A 126 -16.63 -7.98 -6.40
CA GLN A 126 -17.77 -7.61 -5.56
C GLN A 126 -17.55 -6.24 -4.90
N GLN A 127 -16.33 -5.93 -4.49
CA GLN A 127 -15.97 -4.61 -3.98
C GLN A 127 -16.14 -3.52 -5.05
N VAL A 128 -15.64 -3.75 -6.27
CA VAL A 128 -15.77 -2.83 -7.41
C VAL A 128 -17.22 -2.68 -7.89
N MET A 129 -18.01 -3.75 -7.87
CA MET A 129 -19.44 -3.71 -8.17
C MET A 129 -20.17 -2.83 -7.15
N LYS A 130 -19.93 -3.01 -5.84
CA LYS A 130 -20.53 -2.16 -4.81
C LYS A 130 -20.17 -0.69 -4.99
N PHE A 131 -18.91 -0.39 -5.30
CA PHE A 131 -18.48 0.96 -5.63
C PHE A 131 -19.26 1.52 -6.83
N SER A 132 -19.34 0.75 -7.92
CA SER A 132 -19.99 1.16 -9.17
C SER A 132 -21.49 1.40 -8.99
N GLU A 133 -22.18 0.54 -8.24
CA GLU A 133 -23.60 0.68 -7.88
C GLU A 133 -23.88 1.93 -7.05
N ASN A 134 -22.88 2.38 -6.27
CA ASN A 134 -23.02 3.50 -5.34
C ASN A 134 -22.33 4.78 -5.83
N LYS A 135 -21.78 4.79 -7.05
CA LYS A 135 -21.02 5.92 -7.61
C LYS A 135 -21.78 7.25 -7.56
N ASN A 136 -23.12 7.21 -7.61
CA ASN A 136 -23.97 8.40 -7.59
C ASN A 136 -23.96 9.15 -6.24
N LYS A 137 -23.31 8.60 -5.21
CA LYS A 137 -23.00 9.32 -3.96
C LYS A 137 -21.95 10.42 -4.15
N TRP A 138 -21.19 10.38 -5.25
CA TRP A 138 -20.11 11.32 -5.54
C TRP A 138 -20.31 11.98 -6.91
N THR A 139 -19.79 13.20 -7.06
CA THR A 139 -19.83 13.91 -8.35
C THR A 139 -18.79 13.34 -9.32
N ASN A 140 -18.98 13.56 -10.63
CA ASN A 140 -17.98 13.16 -11.63
C ASN A 140 -16.61 13.81 -11.35
N LYS A 141 -16.59 15.06 -10.86
CA LYS A 141 -15.37 15.75 -10.46
C LYS A 141 -14.68 15.00 -9.32
N THR A 142 -15.42 14.71 -8.25
CA THR A 142 -14.95 13.93 -7.10
C THR A 142 -14.34 12.60 -7.54
N LEU A 143 -15.04 11.84 -8.41
CA LEU A 143 -14.55 10.57 -8.93
C LEU A 143 -13.25 10.73 -9.75
N SER A 144 -13.15 11.78 -10.57
CA SER A 144 -11.95 12.01 -11.40
C SER A 144 -10.72 12.46 -10.61
N GLU A 145 -10.92 13.16 -9.49
CA GLU A 145 -9.85 13.71 -8.65
C GLU A 145 -9.49 12.79 -7.47
N ALA A 146 -10.30 11.78 -7.17
CA ALA A 146 -10.08 10.83 -6.09
C ALA A 146 -8.86 9.92 -6.32
N ILE A 147 -8.28 9.46 -5.21
CA ILE A 147 -7.26 8.40 -5.19
C ILE A 147 -7.94 7.06 -4.95
N TYR A 148 -7.55 6.06 -5.73
CA TYR A 148 -8.04 4.68 -5.68
C TYR A 148 -6.92 3.78 -5.19
N MET A 149 -6.94 3.43 -3.90
CA MET A 149 -5.90 2.64 -3.25
C MET A 149 -6.26 1.15 -3.27
N ILE A 150 -5.34 0.31 -3.76
CA ILE A 150 -5.60 -1.12 -4.00
C ILE A 150 -4.47 -1.98 -3.42
N TYR A 151 -4.84 -2.98 -2.61
CA TYR A 151 -3.95 -4.05 -2.13
C TYR A 151 -4.71 -5.37 -2.09
N ILE A 152 -4.38 -6.32 -2.98
CA ILE A 152 -5.16 -7.55 -3.14
C ILE A 152 -4.31 -8.66 -3.77
N GLY A 153 -4.58 -9.92 -3.39
CA GLY A 153 -3.96 -11.11 -3.98
C GLY A 153 -3.20 -11.99 -2.99
N SER A 154 -2.95 -11.51 -1.77
CA SER A 154 -2.26 -12.28 -0.72
C SER A 154 -2.96 -13.60 -0.45
N ASP A 155 -4.27 -13.55 -0.24
CA ASP A 155 -5.09 -14.72 0.07
C ASP A 155 -5.19 -15.69 -1.11
N ASP A 156 -5.20 -15.22 -2.36
CA ASP A 156 -5.16 -16.09 -3.54
C ASP A 156 -3.91 -17.00 -3.51
N TYR A 157 -2.74 -16.42 -3.25
CA TYR A 157 -1.47 -17.15 -3.28
C TYR A 157 -1.23 -18.00 -2.05
N LEU A 158 -1.65 -17.55 -0.87
CA LEU A 158 -1.61 -18.36 0.35
C LEU A 158 -2.49 -19.60 0.22
N ASN A 159 -3.72 -19.43 -0.26
CA ASN A 159 -4.64 -20.55 -0.49
C ASN A 159 -4.15 -21.49 -1.60
N TYR A 160 -3.63 -20.93 -2.71
CA TYR A 160 -3.07 -21.73 -3.79
C TYR A 160 -1.89 -22.58 -3.32
N ALA A 161 -0.92 -21.97 -2.61
CA ALA A 161 0.28 -22.65 -2.13
C ALA A 161 -0.05 -23.76 -1.13
N LYS A 162 -1.05 -23.55 -0.27
CA LYS A 162 -1.55 -24.56 0.67
C LYS A 162 -2.14 -25.77 -0.05
N ASN A 163 -2.91 -25.54 -1.12
CA ASN A 163 -3.61 -26.60 -1.85
C ASN A 163 -2.73 -27.26 -2.94
N ASN A 164 -1.62 -26.61 -3.34
CA ASN A 164 -0.73 -27.05 -4.40
C ASN A 164 0.73 -26.91 -3.93
N PRO A 165 1.25 -27.82 -3.09
CA PRO A 165 2.56 -27.65 -2.46
C PRO A 165 3.76 -27.74 -3.44
N SER A 166 3.57 -28.40 -4.60
CA SER A 166 4.61 -28.59 -5.60
C SER A 166 4.13 -28.28 -7.02
N PRO A 167 3.72 -27.03 -7.32
CA PRO A 167 3.26 -26.65 -8.64
C PRO A 167 4.46 -26.45 -9.58
N SER A 168 4.30 -26.83 -10.84
CA SER A 168 5.27 -26.49 -11.89
C SER A 168 5.31 -24.97 -12.15
N ASP A 169 6.39 -24.48 -12.76
CA ASP A 169 6.51 -23.06 -13.13
C ASP A 169 5.38 -22.61 -14.06
N ALA A 170 4.94 -23.46 -14.97
CA ALA A 170 3.80 -23.19 -15.85
C ALA A 170 2.49 -23.02 -15.07
N GLN A 171 2.26 -23.83 -14.04
CA GLN A 171 1.08 -23.70 -13.17
C GLN A 171 1.14 -22.43 -12.33
N LYS A 172 2.31 -22.08 -11.78
CA LYS A 172 2.50 -20.80 -11.06
C LYS A 172 2.19 -19.61 -11.96
N GLN A 173 2.75 -19.58 -13.17
CA GLN A 173 2.52 -18.53 -14.15
C GLN A 173 1.04 -18.41 -14.53
N ALA A 174 0.40 -19.52 -14.88
CA ALA A 174 -1.01 -19.54 -15.29
C ALA A 174 -1.96 -19.05 -14.18
N PHE A 175 -1.66 -19.36 -12.92
CA PHE A 175 -2.47 -18.88 -11.80
C PHE A 175 -2.26 -17.37 -11.58
N VAL A 176 -1.02 -16.89 -11.57
CA VAL A 176 -0.74 -15.44 -11.45
C VAL A 176 -1.34 -14.66 -12.62
N ASP A 177 -1.28 -15.20 -13.84
CA ASP A 177 -1.88 -14.56 -15.02
C ASP A 177 -3.39 -14.38 -14.90
N GLN A 178 -4.09 -15.37 -14.33
CA GLN A 178 -5.53 -15.25 -14.06
C GLN A 178 -5.82 -14.13 -13.06
N VAL A 179 -5.04 -14.06 -11.97
CA VAL A 179 -5.18 -13.01 -10.95
C VAL A 179 -4.94 -11.62 -11.57
N ILE A 180 -3.84 -11.42 -12.30
CA ILE A 180 -3.49 -10.14 -12.92
C ILE A 180 -4.50 -9.73 -14.00
N THR A 181 -4.99 -10.69 -14.80
CA THR A 181 -6.04 -10.44 -15.79
C THR A 181 -7.32 -9.93 -15.14
N LYS A 182 -7.69 -10.51 -13.99
CA LYS A 182 -8.87 -10.09 -13.25
C LYS A 182 -8.68 -8.71 -12.62
N ILE A 183 -7.53 -8.43 -12.01
CA ILE A 183 -7.18 -7.08 -11.50
C ILE A 183 -7.27 -6.03 -12.62
N ASN A 184 -6.71 -6.32 -13.81
CA ASN A 184 -6.81 -5.43 -14.97
C ASN A 184 -8.27 -5.10 -15.32
N ALA A 185 -9.14 -6.11 -15.35
CA ALA A 185 -10.56 -5.92 -15.64
C ALA A 185 -11.23 -4.98 -14.61
N GLU A 186 -10.97 -5.18 -13.32
CA GLU A 186 -11.57 -4.35 -12.26
C GLU A 186 -11.03 -2.92 -12.28
N ILE A 187 -9.73 -2.71 -12.56
CA ILE A 187 -9.16 -1.36 -12.74
C ILE A 187 -9.85 -0.64 -13.91
N LYS A 188 -10.10 -1.35 -15.02
CA LYS A 188 -10.80 -0.77 -16.17
C LYS A 188 -12.25 -0.38 -15.85
N VAL A 189 -12.93 -1.11 -14.96
CA VAL A 189 -14.26 -0.72 -14.47
C VAL A 189 -14.19 0.58 -13.68
N VAL A 190 -13.28 0.67 -12.71
CA VAL A 190 -13.08 1.89 -11.91
C VAL A 190 -12.69 3.09 -12.78
N TYR A 191 -11.81 2.88 -13.76
CA TYR A 191 -11.43 3.88 -14.75
C TYR A 191 -12.63 4.33 -15.59
N GLY A 192 -13.49 3.40 -16.03
CA GLY A 192 -14.71 3.66 -16.78
C GLY A 192 -15.75 4.48 -16.00
N VAL A 193 -15.75 4.38 -14.66
CA VAL A 193 -16.56 5.21 -13.76
C VAL A 193 -16.02 6.62 -13.61
N GLY A 194 -14.78 6.88 -14.03
CA GLY A 194 -14.14 8.19 -13.97
C GLY A 194 -12.82 8.22 -13.22
N GLY A 195 -12.41 7.12 -12.58
CA GLY A 195 -11.18 7.08 -11.79
C GLY A 195 -9.92 7.30 -12.62
N ARG A 196 -8.98 8.08 -12.09
CA ARG A 196 -7.73 8.45 -12.80
C ARG A 196 -6.46 8.19 -12.00
N LYS A 197 -6.48 8.34 -10.67
CA LYS A 197 -5.31 8.27 -9.81
C LYS A 197 -5.33 6.98 -8.98
N PHE A 198 -4.50 5.99 -9.35
CA PHE A 198 -4.49 4.68 -8.69
C PHE A 198 -3.22 4.49 -7.84
N ALA A 199 -3.36 4.11 -6.58
CA ALA A 199 -2.23 3.84 -5.70
C ALA A 199 -2.17 2.34 -5.38
N PHE A 200 -1.08 1.69 -5.79
CA PHE A 200 -0.86 0.27 -5.55
C PHE A 200 0.21 0.06 -4.49
N GLN A 201 -0.08 -0.86 -3.58
CA GLN A 201 0.91 -1.48 -2.73
C GLN A 201 1.14 -2.90 -3.24
N ASN A 202 2.38 -3.27 -3.56
CA ASN A 202 2.67 -4.63 -4.01
C ASN A 202 2.58 -5.62 -2.82
N LEU A 203 2.58 -6.93 -3.10
CA LEU A 203 2.45 -7.94 -2.05
C LEU A 203 3.75 -8.07 -1.24
N ALA A 204 3.62 -8.37 0.05
CA ALA A 204 4.75 -8.72 0.91
C ALA A 204 5.36 -10.07 0.49
N PRO A 205 6.57 -10.42 0.97
CA PRO A 205 7.07 -11.79 0.89
C PRO A 205 6.21 -12.72 1.76
N LEU A 206 5.15 -13.26 1.17
CA LEU A 206 4.10 -14.00 1.90
C LEU A 206 4.62 -15.22 2.67
N GLY A 207 5.69 -15.86 2.19
CA GLY A 207 6.36 -16.94 2.88
C GLY A 207 7.09 -16.54 4.16
N CYS A 208 7.34 -15.24 4.35
CA CYS A 208 7.97 -14.70 5.55
C CYS A 208 6.97 -14.37 6.66
N LEU A 209 5.66 -14.46 6.40
CA LEU A 209 4.64 -14.23 7.42
C LEU A 209 4.79 -15.26 8.56
N PRO A 210 4.69 -14.88 9.85
CA PRO A 210 4.86 -15.80 10.97
C PRO A 210 3.91 -16.98 10.92
N ALA A 211 2.66 -16.75 10.53
CA ALA A 211 1.66 -17.80 10.35
C ALA A 211 2.12 -18.86 9.35
N VAL A 212 2.71 -18.43 8.23
CA VAL A 212 3.19 -19.32 7.16
C VAL A 212 4.43 -20.08 7.63
N LYS A 213 5.39 -19.40 8.25
CA LYS A 213 6.61 -20.01 8.80
C LYS A 213 6.31 -21.02 9.90
N GLN A 214 5.40 -20.67 10.81
CA GLN A 214 4.96 -21.52 11.90
C GLN A 214 4.21 -22.75 11.39
N ALA A 215 3.28 -22.58 10.45
CA ALA A 215 2.56 -23.70 9.83
C ALA A 215 3.50 -24.65 9.06
N ASN A 216 4.58 -24.12 8.47
CA ASN A 216 5.59 -24.92 7.78
C ASN A 216 6.57 -25.64 8.73
N GLY A 217 6.62 -25.26 10.01
CA GLY A 217 7.53 -25.85 11.01
C GLY A 217 8.97 -25.35 10.96
N ASN A 218 9.35 -24.54 9.97
CA ASN A 218 10.65 -23.85 9.91
C ASN A 218 10.44 -22.34 10.11
N VAL A 219 10.79 -21.87 11.31
CA VAL A 219 10.62 -20.46 11.71
C VAL A 219 11.83 -19.56 11.40
N GLN A 220 12.91 -20.11 10.85
CA GLN A 220 14.10 -19.32 10.51
C GLN A 220 14.04 -18.82 9.07
N GLU A 221 13.58 -19.67 8.15
CA GLU A 221 13.53 -19.36 6.73
C GLU A 221 12.12 -19.00 6.26
N CYS A 222 12.03 -18.20 5.20
CA CYS A 222 10.76 -17.93 4.55
C CYS A 222 10.36 -19.11 3.65
N VAL A 223 9.06 -19.44 3.63
CA VAL A 223 8.54 -20.50 2.77
C VAL A 223 8.58 -20.06 1.31
N LYS A 224 9.25 -20.85 0.45
CA LYS A 224 9.60 -20.46 -0.92
C LYS A 224 8.37 -20.17 -1.80
N LEU A 225 7.46 -21.12 -1.93
CA LEU A 225 6.35 -21.07 -2.90
C LEU A 225 5.46 -19.80 -2.80
N PRO A 226 4.88 -19.44 -1.63
CA PRO A 226 4.04 -18.25 -1.55
C PRO A 226 4.82 -16.95 -1.81
N SER A 227 6.09 -16.87 -1.41
CA SER A 227 6.95 -15.70 -1.72
C SER A 227 7.29 -15.60 -3.21
N GLU A 228 7.55 -16.72 -3.89
CA GLU A 228 7.80 -16.73 -5.34
C GLU A 228 6.58 -16.25 -6.14
N MET A 229 5.39 -16.71 -5.76
CA MET A 229 4.16 -16.30 -6.43
C MET A 229 3.85 -14.82 -6.19
N ALA A 230 4.08 -14.31 -4.96
CA ALA A 230 3.96 -12.88 -4.65
C ALA A 230 4.95 -12.03 -5.48
N ALA A 231 6.20 -12.46 -5.60
CA ALA A 231 7.18 -11.76 -6.43
C ALA A 231 6.79 -11.75 -7.91
N LEU A 232 6.27 -12.87 -8.43
CA LEU A 232 5.77 -12.96 -9.80
C LEU A 232 4.55 -12.05 -10.03
N HIS A 233 3.62 -11.99 -9.07
CA HIS A 233 2.51 -11.04 -9.06
C HIS A 233 3.01 -9.60 -9.13
N ASN A 234 3.92 -9.21 -8.24
CA ASN A 234 4.43 -7.85 -8.13
C ASN A 234 5.05 -7.37 -9.45
N LYS A 235 5.85 -8.25 -10.09
CA LYS A 235 6.44 -7.98 -11.40
C LYS A 235 5.36 -7.74 -12.48
N LYS A 236 4.38 -8.63 -12.58
CA LYS A 236 3.31 -8.55 -13.58
C LYS A 236 2.36 -7.37 -13.31
N LEU A 237 2.10 -7.04 -12.05
CA LEU A 237 1.27 -5.91 -11.65
C LEU A 237 1.94 -4.57 -12.05
N LEU A 238 3.24 -4.42 -11.80
CA LEU A 238 3.98 -3.23 -12.23
C LEU A 238 3.96 -3.10 -13.76
N GLN A 239 4.20 -4.20 -14.49
CA GLN A 239 4.09 -4.23 -15.95
C GLN A 239 2.70 -3.78 -16.43
N LEU A 240 1.65 -4.31 -15.81
CA LEU A 240 0.27 -3.91 -16.10
C LEU A 240 0.05 -2.41 -15.87
N MET A 241 0.57 -1.83 -14.78
CA MET A 241 0.42 -0.38 -14.53
C MET A 241 1.10 0.46 -15.59
N ILE A 242 2.31 0.07 -16.00
CA ILE A 242 3.05 0.72 -17.09
C ILE A 242 2.23 0.65 -18.38
N GLU A 243 1.67 -0.51 -18.72
CA GLU A 243 0.85 -0.69 -19.92
C GLU A 243 -0.42 0.16 -19.88
N LEU A 244 -1.14 0.15 -18.76
CA LEU A 244 -2.35 0.95 -18.59
C LEU A 244 -2.07 2.45 -18.72
N SER A 245 -0.94 2.93 -18.19
CA SER A 245 -0.55 4.35 -18.33
C SER A 245 -0.30 4.80 -19.76
N LYS A 246 0.02 3.86 -20.67
CA LYS A 246 0.19 4.11 -22.11
C LYS A 246 -1.13 3.99 -22.88
N GLN A 247 -2.03 3.12 -22.42
CA GLN A 247 -3.30 2.81 -23.09
C GLN A 247 -4.45 3.74 -22.69
N LEU A 248 -4.46 4.22 -21.46
CA LEU A 248 -5.59 4.93 -20.86
C LEU A 248 -5.24 6.41 -20.64
N ASN A 249 -5.94 7.29 -21.34
CA ASN A 249 -5.71 8.73 -21.26
C ASN A 249 -6.00 9.27 -19.85
N GLY A 250 -5.02 9.98 -19.28
CA GLY A 250 -5.12 10.54 -17.92
C GLY A 250 -5.02 9.50 -16.81
N PHE A 251 -4.69 8.24 -17.10
CA PHE A 251 -4.39 7.24 -16.08
C PHE A 251 -3.05 7.56 -15.42
N GLN A 252 -3.08 7.71 -14.10
CA GLN A 252 -1.92 7.92 -13.26
C GLN A 252 -1.85 6.82 -12.22
N TYR A 253 -0.63 6.39 -11.89
CA TYR A 253 -0.43 5.41 -10.84
C TYR A 253 0.76 5.75 -9.95
N SER A 254 0.65 5.36 -8.68
CA SER A 254 1.75 5.21 -7.72
C SER A 254 1.91 3.73 -7.38
N PHE A 255 3.14 3.29 -7.12
CA PHE A 255 3.44 1.89 -6.83
C PHE A 255 4.47 1.79 -5.70
N TYR A 256 4.04 1.28 -4.54
CA TYR A 256 4.90 1.11 -3.37
C TYR A 256 5.49 -0.31 -3.31
N ASP A 257 6.83 -0.38 -3.18
CA ASP A 257 7.56 -1.64 -3.01
C ASP A 257 7.52 -2.14 -1.57
N PHE A 258 6.35 -2.61 -1.17
CA PHE A 258 6.10 -3.23 0.13
C PHE A 258 6.86 -4.54 0.33
N PHE A 259 7.11 -5.30 -0.74
CA PHE A 259 7.88 -6.54 -0.68
C PHE A 259 9.26 -6.32 -0.07
N SER A 260 10.04 -5.40 -0.66
CA SER A 260 11.40 -5.09 -0.19
C SER A 260 11.36 -4.39 1.17
N SER A 261 10.39 -3.50 1.40
CA SER A 261 10.20 -2.84 2.70
C SER A 261 10.02 -3.85 3.84
N ILE A 262 9.12 -4.82 3.67
CA ILE A 262 8.88 -5.87 4.65
C ILE A 262 10.09 -6.80 4.78
N GLN A 263 10.71 -7.20 3.67
CA GLN A 263 11.89 -8.05 3.72
C GLN A 263 13.04 -7.39 4.51
N ASN A 264 13.27 -6.09 4.32
CA ASN A 264 14.26 -5.34 5.07
C ASN A 264 13.93 -5.27 6.57
N ARG A 265 12.66 -5.10 6.94
CA ARG A 265 12.22 -5.08 8.34
C ARG A 265 12.32 -6.44 9.01
N VAL A 266 12.06 -7.51 8.29
CA VAL A 266 12.27 -8.88 8.78
C VAL A 266 13.76 -9.15 9.02
N ILE A 267 14.62 -8.85 8.04
CA ILE A 267 16.05 -9.19 8.09
C ILE A 267 16.85 -8.24 8.99
N LYS A 268 16.55 -6.93 8.93
CA LYS A 268 17.25 -5.85 9.64
C LYS A 268 16.37 -5.20 10.69
N SER A 269 15.51 -5.97 11.35
CA SER A 269 14.54 -5.52 12.37
C SER A 269 15.07 -4.44 13.32
N LYS A 270 16.24 -4.67 13.93
CA LYS A 270 16.87 -3.71 14.86
C LYS A 270 17.23 -2.35 14.23
N THR A 271 17.54 -2.32 12.94
CA THR A 271 17.77 -1.06 12.19
C THR A 271 16.49 -0.24 12.09
N TYR A 272 15.33 -0.90 12.08
CA TYR A 272 14.01 -0.29 12.02
C TYR A 272 13.32 -0.35 13.39
N THR A 273 14.09 -0.30 14.48
CA THR A 273 13.61 -0.25 15.88
C THR A 273 12.76 -1.44 16.38
N PHE A 274 12.46 -2.43 15.54
CA PHE A 274 11.78 -3.66 15.95
C PHE A 274 12.68 -4.54 16.81
N GLU A 275 12.10 -5.07 17.90
CA GLU A 275 12.76 -6.08 18.74
C GLU A 275 13.01 -7.38 17.97
N THR A 276 12.04 -7.78 17.13
CA THR A 276 12.10 -9.00 16.32
C THR A 276 11.42 -8.78 14.97
N GLY A 277 12.01 -9.36 13.92
CA GLY A 277 11.39 -9.44 12.59
C GLY A 277 10.75 -10.81 12.30
N ILE A 278 10.72 -11.71 13.29
CA ILE A 278 10.34 -13.12 13.10
C ILE A 278 9.01 -13.46 13.77
N ALA A 279 8.78 -12.95 14.98
CA ALA A 279 7.61 -13.30 15.79
C ALA A 279 6.50 -12.26 15.71
N ALA A 280 5.25 -12.70 15.71
CA ALA A 280 4.11 -11.79 15.79
C ALA A 280 3.95 -11.22 17.20
N CYS A 281 3.35 -10.02 17.30
CA CYS A 281 3.09 -9.33 18.56
C CYS A 281 2.03 -10.04 19.42
N CYS A 282 1.24 -10.94 18.83
CA CYS A 282 0.11 -11.62 19.45
C CYS A 282 -0.05 -13.00 18.83
N GLY A 283 -0.73 -13.91 19.53
CA GLY A 283 -1.00 -15.26 19.07
C GLY A 283 -0.34 -16.34 19.91
N THR A 284 -0.30 -17.55 19.36
CA THR A 284 0.19 -18.77 19.99
C THR A 284 1.25 -19.45 19.12
N GLY A 285 1.95 -20.43 19.70
CA GLY A 285 3.02 -21.18 19.04
C GLY A 285 4.40 -20.54 19.23
N SER A 286 5.41 -21.10 18.57
CA SER A 286 6.83 -20.78 18.81
C SER A 286 7.22 -19.34 18.43
N ILE A 287 6.48 -18.73 17.50
CA ILE A 287 6.71 -17.35 17.05
C ILE A 287 5.42 -16.54 17.04
N ASN A 288 4.43 -16.95 17.85
CA ASN A 288 3.10 -16.36 17.94
C ASN A 288 2.37 -16.31 16.58
N GLY A 289 2.70 -17.20 15.64
CA GLY A 289 2.18 -17.14 14.27
C GLY A 289 0.71 -17.58 14.12
N SER A 290 0.12 -18.17 15.14
CA SER A 290 -1.24 -18.73 15.11
C SER A 290 -2.17 -18.00 16.05
N ASP A 291 -3.47 -18.08 15.82
CA ASP A 291 -4.50 -17.74 16.80
C ASP A 291 -4.43 -16.35 17.44
N CYS A 292 -3.83 -15.36 16.77
CA CYS A 292 -3.98 -13.97 17.23
C CYS A 292 -5.47 -13.53 17.21
N SER A 293 -6.33 -14.24 16.46
CA SER A 293 -7.80 -14.21 16.58
C SER A 293 -8.52 -15.50 16.11
N SER A 294 -7.79 -16.61 15.94
CA SER A 294 -8.28 -17.96 15.56
C SER A 294 -8.93 -18.13 14.17
N ASN A 295 -8.42 -17.45 13.11
CA ASN A 295 -8.15 -18.06 11.79
C ASN A 295 -7.71 -17.12 10.65
N ASN A 296 -7.42 -15.83 10.88
CA ASN A 296 -6.94 -14.97 9.80
C ASN A 296 -5.44 -14.65 9.93
N VAL A 297 -4.74 -14.81 8.81
CA VAL A 297 -3.29 -14.83 8.67
C VAL A 297 -2.70 -13.47 9.06
N GLY A 298 -2.12 -13.38 10.26
CA GLY A 298 -0.99 -12.50 10.60
C GLY A 298 -0.97 -11.07 10.03
N HIS A 299 -2.07 -10.30 10.13
CA HIS A 299 -2.07 -8.88 9.75
C HIS A 299 -1.40 -7.95 10.79
N LEU A 300 -1.05 -8.49 11.97
CA LEU A 300 -0.61 -7.73 13.14
C LEU A 300 0.90 -7.56 13.32
N MET A 301 1.73 -8.02 12.37
CA MET A 301 3.16 -7.68 12.43
C MET A 301 3.48 -6.30 11.86
N TRP A 302 2.72 -5.86 10.84
CA TRP A 302 3.19 -4.79 9.95
C TRP A 302 2.12 -3.76 9.59
N GLY A 303 0.85 -4.02 9.96
CA GLY A 303 -0.28 -3.20 9.53
C GLY A 303 -0.33 -1.79 10.14
N ALA A 304 0.41 -1.52 11.23
CA ALA A 304 0.25 -0.30 12.02
C ALA A 304 1.53 0.42 12.44
N ASP A 305 2.73 -0.03 12.06
CA ASP A 305 3.94 0.67 12.47
C ASP A 305 3.88 2.13 11.95
N PRO A 306 3.78 3.15 12.83
CA PRO A 306 3.77 4.54 12.42
C PRO A 306 5.10 4.95 11.78
N GLU A 307 6.19 4.20 11.97
CA GLU A 307 7.41 4.35 11.20
C GLU A 307 7.27 3.77 9.79
N VAL A 308 6.61 2.62 9.57
CA VAL A 308 6.27 2.08 8.22
C VAL A 308 5.51 3.10 7.38
N VAL A 309 4.73 3.98 8.00
CA VAL A 309 4.04 5.09 7.31
C VAL A 309 4.37 6.45 7.96
N GLY A 310 5.64 6.63 8.34
CA GLY A 310 6.16 7.92 8.83
C GLY A 310 6.46 8.87 7.67
N PRO A 311 6.83 10.14 7.90
CA PRO A 311 7.07 11.12 6.83
C PRO A 311 8.02 10.62 5.74
N ASN A 312 8.97 9.74 6.07
CA ASN A 312 9.93 9.15 5.13
C ASN A 312 9.35 7.98 4.30
N ASN A 313 8.51 7.12 4.86
CA ASN A 313 7.96 5.95 4.15
C ASN A 313 6.59 6.25 3.53
N LEU A 314 5.86 7.19 4.12
CA LEU A 314 4.74 7.88 3.48
C LEU A 314 5.27 8.71 2.30
N ARG A 315 6.46 9.32 2.42
CA ARG A 315 7.23 9.79 1.25
C ARG A 315 7.52 8.62 0.31
N GLU A 316 7.99 7.45 0.71
CA GLU A 316 8.15 6.32 -0.25
C GLU A 316 6.82 5.80 -0.88
N LEU A 317 5.68 5.92 -0.18
CA LEU A 317 4.33 5.63 -0.68
C LEU A 317 3.80 6.73 -1.63
N MET A 318 4.37 7.95 -1.60
CA MET A 318 3.82 9.14 -2.26
C MET A 318 4.85 10.09 -2.91
N VAL A 319 6.13 9.73 -2.99
CA VAL A 319 7.22 10.45 -3.67
C VAL A 319 7.43 9.69 -4.96
N LEU A 320 7.24 10.35 -6.09
CA LEU A 320 7.96 11.59 -6.36
C LEU A 320 7.14 12.89 -6.11
N PRO A 321 7.74 14.08 -5.93
CA PRO A 321 9.14 14.45 -5.80
C PRO A 321 9.40 15.23 -4.51
N LEU A 322 10.51 14.98 -3.81
CA LEU A 322 11.06 15.95 -2.88
C LEU A 322 12.55 16.12 -3.16
N ASP A 323 12.84 17.26 -3.80
CA ASP A 323 14.10 17.99 -3.94
C ASP A 323 15.38 17.19 -4.32
N LEU A 324 15.74 17.27 -5.60
CA LEU A 324 16.84 16.52 -6.23
C LEU A 324 18.25 16.84 -5.70
N THR A 325 18.44 17.98 -5.03
CA THR A 325 19.80 18.48 -4.73
C THR A 325 20.40 17.89 -3.46
N VAL A 326 19.58 17.48 -2.50
CA VAL A 326 20.04 16.93 -1.21
C VAL A 326 20.36 15.43 -1.32
N ILE A 327 19.58 14.69 -2.12
CA ILE A 327 19.70 13.22 -2.24
C ILE A 327 20.93 12.80 -3.09
N LEU A 328 21.32 13.58 -4.09
CA LEU A 328 22.49 13.26 -4.92
C LEU A 328 23.81 13.31 -4.12
N GLY A 329 23.88 14.12 -3.05
CA GLY A 329 25.02 14.13 -2.13
C GLY A 329 25.08 12.86 -1.27
N ASP A 330 23.96 12.50 -0.65
CA ASP A 330 23.88 11.38 0.31
C ASP A 330 23.99 10.01 -0.37
N ILE A 331 23.47 9.84 -1.58
CA ILE A 331 23.61 8.60 -2.35
C ILE A 331 25.07 8.36 -2.76
N HIS A 332 25.81 9.41 -3.13
CA HIS A 332 27.21 9.25 -3.54
C HIS A 332 28.09 8.79 -2.35
N GLU A 333 27.84 9.32 -1.16
CA GLU A 333 28.51 8.92 0.08
C GLU A 333 28.07 7.52 0.56
N ALA A 334 26.77 7.20 0.52
CA ALA A 334 26.25 5.89 0.91
C ALA A 334 26.72 4.77 -0.04
N MET A 335 26.77 5.04 -1.35
CA MET A 335 27.30 4.10 -2.35
C MET A 335 28.82 3.92 -2.23
N ALA A 336 29.57 4.94 -1.80
CA ALA A 336 30.99 4.80 -1.50
C ALA A 336 31.25 3.94 -0.26
N ALA A 337 30.38 4.03 0.76
CA ALA A 337 30.47 3.25 1.99
C ALA A 337 30.09 1.76 1.85
N MET A 338 29.30 1.39 0.85
CA MET A 338 28.81 0.01 0.65
C MET A 338 29.71 -0.91 -0.19
N ARG A 339 30.74 -0.38 -0.87
CA ARG A 339 31.60 -1.15 -1.79
C ARG A 339 32.39 -2.34 -1.20
N PRO A 340 32.74 -2.44 0.10
CA PRO A 340 33.57 -3.58 0.55
C PRO A 340 32.83 -4.86 0.99
N ARG A 341 31.48 -4.91 1.02
CA ARG A 341 30.74 -6.05 1.63
C ARG A 341 29.72 -6.74 0.72
N GLN A 342 30.00 -6.78 -0.58
CA GLN A 342 29.08 -7.30 -1.60
C GLN A 342 29.64 -8.55 -2.28
N SER A 343 29.77 -9.67 -1.56
CA SER A 343 30.15 -10.95 -2.19
C SER A 343 29.46 -12.20 -1.63
N LYS A 344 28.37 -12.08 -0.86
CA LYS A 344 27.67 -13.28 -0.34
C LYS A 344 26.15 -13.26 -0.29
N ILE A 345 25.49 -12.30 -0.97
CA ILE A 345 24.02 -12.17 -1.00
C ILE A 345 23.47 -12.21 -2.44
N GLU A 346 24.33 -12.19 -3.46
CA GLU A 346 23.94 -12.18 -4.89
C GLU A 346 23.44 -13.53 -5.43
N SER A 347 23.46 -14.62 -4.66
CA SER A 347 23.14 -15.96 -5.18
C SER A 347 21.67 -16.39 -5.07
N LEU A 348 20.78 -15.53 -4.54
CA LEU A 348 19.35 -15.85 -4.39
C LEU A 348 18.44 -14.98 -5.26
N TYR A 349 18.94 -13.87 -5.81
CA TYR A 349 18.18 -12.97 -6.67
C TYR A 349 19.11 -12.35 -7.71
N ASP A 350 18.67 -12.34 -8.97
CA ASP A 350 19.21 -11.46 -10.02
C ASP A 350 18.71 -10.02 -9.77
N THR A 351 19.02 -9.47 -8.59
CA THR A 351 18.66 -8.10 -8.16
C THR A 351 19.27 -7.05 -9.08
N LYS A 352 20.46 -7.31 -9.62
CA LYS A 352 21.13 -6.41 -10.57
C LYS A 352 20.27 -6.09 -11.79
N LYS A 353 19.52 -7.06 -12.31
CA LYS A 353 18.68 -6.85 -13.48
C LYS A 353 17.42 -6.04 -13.17
N MET A 354 16.86 -6.22 -11.98
CA MET A 354 15.67 -5.49 -11.53
C MET A 354 16.01 -4.05 -11.13
N ASP A 355 17.16 -3.85 -10.47
CA ASP A 355 17.70 -2.52 -10.13
C ASP A 355 18.00 -1.71 -11.40
N LEU A 356 18.62 -2.31 -12.42
CA LEU A 356 18.89 -1.67 -13.72
C LEU A 356 17.63 -1.31 -14.50
N ASP A 357 16.57 -2.13 -14.42
CA ASP A 357 15.28 -1.85 -15.06
C ASP A 357 14.51 -0.74 -14.30
N MET A 358 14.70 -0.63 -12.98
CA MET A 358 14.09 0.40 -12.13
C MET A 358 14.84 1.75 -12.20
N GLU A 359 16.18 1.76 -12.28
CA GLU A 359 17.00 2.98 -12.41
C GLU A 359 16.70 3.73 -13.72
N ASN A 360 16.53 3.00 -14.83
CA ASN A 360 16.22 3.61 -16.13
C ASN A 360 14.79 4.17 -16.23
N GLN A 361 13.87 3.76 -15.33
CA GLN A 361 12.49 4.25 -15.28
C GLN A 361 12.29 5.39 -14.26
N TRP A 362 13.28 5.62 -13.39
CA TRP A 362 13.27 6.64 -12.34
C TRP A 362 13.07 8.07 -12.89
N PHE A 363 13.74 8.40 -14.01
CA PHE A 363 13.62 9.73 -14.64
C PHE A 363 12.21 10.03 -15.19
N TYR A 364 11.36 9.03 -15.45
CA TYR A 364 10.02 9.25 -16.00
C TYR A 364 8.96 9.57 -14.92
N GLN A 365 9.26 9.28 -13.65
CA GLN A 365 8.30 9.43 -12.56
C GLN A 365 8.48 10.74 -11.76
N VAL A 366 9.67 11.37 -11.81
CA VAL A 366 10.01 12.59 -11.04
C VAL A 366 9.07 13.76 -11.35
N ASP A 367 8.73 13.97 -12.62
CA ASP A 367 7.87 15.09 -13.04
C ASP A 367 6.38 14.88 -12.70
N LYS A 368 5.94 13.65 -12.38
CA LYS A 368 4.51 13.30 -12.30
C LYS A 368 3.94 13.20 -10.90
N ALA A 369 4.72 12.87 -9.89
CA ALA A 369 4.10 12.49 -8.62
C ALA A 369 3.72 13.70 -7.72
N ALA A 370 4.18 14.91 -8.05
CA ALA A 370 3.59 16.15 -7.52
C ALA A 370 2.18 16.33 -8.09
N SER A 371 1.92 15.95 -9.34
CA SER A 371 0.58 16.00 -9.95
C SER A 371 -0.34 14.83 -9.57
N PHE A 372 0.14 13.85 -8.81
CA PHE A 372 -0.70 12.72 -8.38
C PHE A 372 -1.54 13.12 -7.18
N LEU A 373 -0.93 13.75 -6.19
CA LEU A 373 -1.58 14.21 -4.96
C LEU A 373 -2.35 15.53 -5.16
N ILE A 374 -1.90 16.36 -6.09
CA ILE A 374 -2.45 17.67 -6.49
C ILE A 374 -3.36 17.47 -7.69
#